data_AF-A0A193LJV4-F1
#
_entry.id   AF-A0A193LJV4-F1
#
_cell.length_a   1.000
_cell.length_b   1.000
_cell.length_c   1.000
_cell.angle_alpha   90.00
_cell.angle_beta   90.00
_cell.angle_gamma   90.00
#
_symmetry.space_group_name_H-M   'P 1'
#
loop_
_entity.id
_entity.type
_entity.pdbx_description
1 polymer ?
#
loop_
_entity_poly.entity_id
_entity_poly.type
_entity_poly.pdbx_seq_one_letter_code
_entity_poly.pdbx_strand_id
1 'polypeptide(L)' 'MNDPAESKKVLDLCDAALALAPAERRAYLQALAERSPELALSVRQLLSAVEESGSFLAIDERPTRSDAD' A
#
# COMPACT_ATOMS: atom_id res chain seq x y z
N MET A 1 -10.87 1.01 -21.07
CA MET A 1 -9.39 1.05 -21.22
C MET A 1 -8.90 2.01 -20.16
N ASN A 2 -8.09 1.54 -19.21
CA ASN A 2 -7.50 2.44 -18.21
C ASN A 2 -6.48 3.34 -18.92
N ASP A 3 -6.61 4.64 -18.76
CA ASP A 3 -5.69 5.60 -19.36
C ASP A 3 -4.31 5.45 -18.70
N PRO A 4 -3.21 5.31 -19.47
CA PRO A 4 -1.87 5.11 -18.89
C PRO A 4 -1.45 6.29 -17.98
N ALA A 5 -1.98 7.49 -18.24
CA ALA A 5 -1.78 8.66 -17.39
C ALA A 5 -2.44 8.50 -16.02
N GLU A 6 -3.63 7.90 -15.95
CA GLU A 6 -4.33 7.64 -14.68
C GLU A 6 -3.63 6.55 -13.87
N SER A 7 -3.19 5.48 -14.51
CA SER A 7 -2.41 4.42 -13.86
C SER A 7 -1.12 4.96 -13.23
N LYS A 8 -0.39 5.83 -13.95
CA LYS A 8 0.83 6.47 -13.42
C LYS A 8 0.51 7.37 -12.23
N LYS A 9 -0.60 8.11 -12.28
CA LYS A 9 -1.04 8.98 -11.19
C LYS A 9 -1.38 8.18 -9.92
N VAL A 10 -2.07 7.06 -10.04
CA VAL A 10 -2.39 6.19 -8.89
C VAL A 10 -1.11 5.64 -8.25
N LEU A 11 -0.14 5.22 -9.06
CA LEU A 11 1.16 4.74 -8.57
C LEU A 11 1.92 5.84 -7.81
N ASP A 12 2.02 7.04 -8.40
CA ASP A 12 2.72 8.17 -7.78
C ASP A 12 2.11 8.57 -6.42
N LEU A 13 0.76 8.59 -6.34
CA LEU A 13 0.04 8.85 -5.10
C LEU A 13 0.21 7.73 -4.07
N CYS A 14 0.35 6.48 -4.52
CA CYS A 14 0.62 5.35 -3.64
C CYS A 14 2.05 5.40 -3.06
N ASP A 15 3.05 5.69 -3.89
CA ASP A 15 4.43 5.92 -3.44
C ASP A 15 4.51 7.07 -2.43
N ALA A 16 3.85 8.20 -2.73
CA ALA A 16 3.77 9.32 -1.81
C ALA A 16 3.12 8.92 -0.46
N ALA A 17 2.05 8.13 -0.49
CA ALA A 17 1.40 7.63 0.71
C ALA A 17 2.28 6.65 1.51
N LEU A 18 3.05 5.79 0.84
CA LEU A 18 3.98 4.86 1.47
C LEU A 18 5.13 5.57 2.18
N ALA A 19 5.61 6.69 1.62
CA ALA A 19 6.66 7.51 2.21
C ALA A 19 6.22 8.28 3.49
N LEU A 20 4.92 8.42 3.71
CA LEU A 20 4.37 9.08 4.90
C LEU A 20 4.31 8.15 6.11
N ALA A 21 4.45 8.74 7.30
CA ALA A 21 4.17 8.06 8.56
C ALA A 21 2.68 7.65 8.64
N PRO A 22 2.31 6.59 9.39
CA PRO A 22 0.94 6.09 9.42
C PRO A 22 -0.13 7.13 9.77
N ALA A 23 0.18 8.05 10.70
CA ALA A 23 -0.72 9.12 11.11
C ALA A 23 -0.95 10.14 9.98
N GLU A 24 0.10 10.50 9.25
CA GLU A 24 0.04 11.45 8.13
C GLU A 24 -0.58 10.83 6.88
N ARG A 25 -0.29 9.54 6.63
CA ARG A 25 -0.91 8.76 5.54
C ARG A 25 -2.43 8.76 5.63
N ARG A 26 -2.98 8.61 6.84
CA ARG A 26 -4.44 8.63 7.04
C ARG A 26 -5.05 9.97 6.66
N ALA A 27 -4.44 11.07 7.11
CA ALA A 27 -4.90 12.42 6.77
C ALA A 27 -4.78 12.69 5.26
N TYR A 28 -3.68 12.25 4.63
CA TYR A 28 -3.47 12.35 3.20
C TYR A 28 -4.54 11.61 2.38
N LEU A 29 -4.85 10.36 2.75
CA LEU A 29 -5.89 9.56 2.08
C LEU A 29 -7.30 10.09 2.33
N GLN A 30 -7.53 10.83 3.42
CA GLN A 30 -8.80 11.50 3.68
C GLN A 30 -8.95 12.74 2.78
N ALA A 31 -7.93 13.59 2.71
CA ALA A 31 -7.93 14.76 1.84
C ALA A 31 -8.03 14.37 0.35
N LEU A 32 -7.40 13.27 -0.06
CA LEU A 32 -7.53 12.73 -1.42
C LEU A 32 -8.97 12.26 -1.70
N ALA A 33 -9.63 11.61 -0.74
CA ALA A 33 -11.01 11.12 -0.89
C ALA A 33 -12.02 12.27 -1.03
N GLU A 34 -11.80 13.40 -0.36
CA GLU A 34 -12.65 14.59 -0.50
C GLU A 34 -12.57 15.20 -1.91
N ARG A 35 -11.40 15.12 -2.55
CA ARG A 35 -11.18 15.66 -3.90
C ARG A 35 -11.57 14.67 -4.99
N SER A 36 -11.31 13.39 -4.78
CA SER A 36 -11.48 12.34 -5.78
C SER A 36 -11.65 10.98 -5.08
N PRO A 37 -12.89 10.58 -4.76
CA PRO A 37 -13.16 9.35 -4.01
C PRO A 37 -12.73 8.09 -4.77
N GLU A 38 -12.86 8.09 -6.10
CA GLU A 38 -12.45 6.97 -6.96
C GLU A 38 -10.93 6.77 -6.94
N LEU A 39 -10.15 7.85 -7.08
CA LEU A 39 -8.69 7.80 -6.98
C LEU A 39 -8.23 7.37 -5.58
N ALA A 40 -8.87 7.88 -4.54
CA ALA A 40 -8.56 7.47 -3.17
C ALA A 40 -8.83 5.99 -2.94
N LEU A 41 -9.90 5.44 -3.53
CA LEU A 41 -10.21 4.02 -3.46
C LEU A 41 -9.13 3.18 -4.15
N SER A 42 -8.72 3.55 -5.37
CA SER A 42 -7.66 2.85 -6.10
C SER A 42 -6.32 2.87 -5.36
N VAL A 43 -5.93 4.01 -4.79
CA VAL A 43 -4.71 4.11 -3.98
C VAL A 43 -4.79 3.25 -2.71
N ARG A 44 -5.94 3.22 -2.03
CA ARG A 44 -6.14 2.36 -0.84
C ARG A 44 -6.05 0.87 -1.18
N GLN A 45 -6.66 0.45 -2.29
CA GLN A 45 -6.58 -0.94 -2.74
C GLN A 45 -5.14 -1.34 -3.06
N LEU A 46 -4.39 -0.46 -3.73
CA LEU A 46 -2.99 -0.71 -4.04
C LEU A 46 -2.12 -0.77 -2.78
N LEU A 47 -2.32 0.15 -1.83
CA LEU A 47 -1.62 0.14 -0.53
C LEU A 47 -1.86 -1.18 0.22
N SER A 48 -3.12 -1.64 0.32
CA SER A 48 -3.43 -2.93 0.93
C SER A 48 -2.74 -4.10 0.24
N ALA A 49 -2.71 -4.12 -1.10
CA ALA A 49 -2.03 -5.17 -1.86
C ALA A 49 -0.51 -5.19 -1.59
N VAL A 50 0.12 -4.01 -1.47
CA VAL A 50 1.54 -3.88 -1.11
C VAL A 50 1.79 -4.35 0.33
N GLU A 51 0.93 -3.98 1.27
CA GLU A 51 1.03 -4.41 2.67
C GLU A 51 0.85 -5.92 2.81
N GLU A 52 -0.12 -6.54 2.13
CA GLU A 52 -0.29 -8.00 2.09
C GLU A 52 0.93 -8.69 1.47
N SER A 53 1.48 -8.15 0.38
CA SER A 53 2.66 -8.72 -0.27
C SER A 53 3.93 -8.59 0.59
N GLY A 54 4.10 -7.47 1.29
CA GLY A 54 5.20 -7.26 2.24
C GLY A 54 5.05 -8.12 3.50
N SER A 55 3.82 -8.29 3.97
CA SER A 55 3.49 -9.17 5.11
C SER A 55 3.77 -10.64 4.78
N PHE A 56 3.49 -11.07 3.54
CA PHE A 56 3.84 -12.41 3.06
C PHE A 56 5.36 -12.70 3.09
N LEU A 57 6.19 -11.70 2.76
CA LEU A 57 7.66 -11.82 2.85
C LEU A 57 8.17 -11.77 4.31
N ALA A 58 7.43 -11.18 5.23
CA ALA A 58 7.79 -11.11 6.65
C ALA A 58 7.56 -12.42 7.44
N ILE A 59 6.96 -13.45 6.82
CA ILE A 59 6.65 -14.73 7.47
C ILE A 59 7.91 -15.65 7.54
N ASP A 60 9.03 -15.29 6.92
CA ASP A 60 10.22 -16.15 6.80
C ASP A 60 11.36 -15.86 7.81
N GLU A 61 11.09 -15.19 8.94
CA GLU A 61 12.10 -15.02 10.01
C GLU A 61 11.69 -15.69 11.34
N ARG A 62 11.39 -16.99 11.30
CA ARG A 62 11.69 -17.85 12.45
C ARG A 62 12.73 -18.90 12.06
N PRO A 63 14.00 -18.75 12.46
CA PRO A 63 14.99 -19.80 12.27
C PRO A 63 14.64 -21.02 13.12
N THR A 64 14.60 -22.16 12.44
CA THR A 64 14.94 -23.53 12.84
C THR A 64 14.87 -23.87 14.34
N ARG A 65 13.99 -24.81 14.69
CA ARG A 65 14.30 -25.77 15.75
C ARG A 65 14.54 -27.12 15.09
N SER A 66 15.82 -27.37 14.75
CA SER A 66 16.35 -28.72 14.74
C SER A 66 16.21 -29.30 16.14
N ASP A 67 15.59 -30.47 16.22
CA ASP A 67 15.83 -31.59 17.15
C ASP A 67 14.84 -32.67 16.68
N ALA A 68 15.21 -33.67 15.88
CA ALA A 68 16.02 -34.83 16.23
C ALA A 68 15.54 -35.52 17.52
N ASP A 69 14.46 -36.31 17.41
CA ASP A 69 14.34 -37.66 18.00
C ASP A 69 13.27 -38.46 17.24
#